data_AF-A0A966NPD3-F1
#
_entry.id   AF-A0A966NPD3-F1
#
_cell.length_a   1.000
_cell.length_b   1.000
_cell.length_c   1.000
_cell.angle_alpha   90.00
_cell.angle_beta   90.00
_cell.angle_gamma   90.00
#
_symmetry.space_group_name_H-M   'P 1'
#
loop_
_entity.id
_entity.type
_entity.pdbx_description
1 polymer ?
#
loop_
_entity_poly.entity_id
_entity_poly.type
_entity_poly.pdbx_seq_one_letter_code
_entity_poly.pdbx_strand_id
1 'polypeptide(L)'
;MVATLNKEATHDIVSKGLEALRNLEHRGASGAEVNSGDGAGILTCIPDEFFRSHVTFDLPAQGSYAAGIAFLPRDFAAHSRVEKIAEEEGLSILGWRT
;
A
#
# COMPACT_ATOMS: atom_id res chain seq x y z
N MET A 1 14.52 -1.10 -9.29
CA MET A 1 14.48 -1.18 -7.81
C MET A 1 15.40 -0.11 -7.26
N VAL A 2 15.00 0.57 -6.18
CA VAL A 2 15.81 1.57 -5.47
C VAL A 2 15.94 1.09 -4.02
N ALA A 3 17.13 1.18 -3.44
CA ALA A 3 17.39 0.76 -2.07
C ALA A 3 18.38 1.73 -1.41
N THR A 4 18.29 1.85 -0.09
CA THR A 4 19.30 2.53 0.73
C THR A 4 20.14 1.50 1.49
N LEU A 5 21.46 1.71 1.56
CA LEU A 5 22.38 0.83 2.29
C LEU A 5 22.60 1.27 3.73
N ASN A 6 22.24 2.50 4.08
CA ASN A 6 22.39 3.04 5.44
C ASN A 6 21.26 2.59 6.39
N LYS A 7 20.25 1.88 5.88
CA LYS A 7 19.07 1.38 6.62
C LYS A 7 18.13 2.48 7.15
N GLU A 8 18.34 3.74 6.79
CA GLU A 8 17.50 4.85 7.21
C GLU A 8 16.29 4.97 6.28
N ALA A 9 15.09 4.85 6.83
CA ALA A 9 13.86 5.08 6.08
C ALA A 9 13.70 6.58 5.79
N THR A 10 13.69 6.95 4.51
CA THR A 10 13.51 8.35 4.08
C THR A 10 12.56 8.43 2.89
N HIS A 11 11.86 9.56 2.76
CA HIS A 11 10.97 9.82 1.61
C HIS A 11 11.73 9.93 0.26
N ASP A 12 13.04 10.15 0.29
CA ASP A 12 13.89 10.19 -0.90
C ASP A 12 13.82 8.90 -1.73
N ILE A 13 13.76 7.73 -1.07
CA ILE A 13 13.66 6.43 -1.77
C ILE A 13 12.34 6.30 -2.53
N VAL A 14 11.24 6.78 -1.96
CA VAL A 14 9.93 6.83 -2.64
C VAL A 14 9.99 7.78 -3.83
N SER A 15 10.58 8.97 -3.63
CA SER A 15 10.73 9.99 -4.67
C SER A 15 11.52 9.47 -5.88
N LYS A 16 12.66 8.79 -5.62
CA LYS A 16 13.47 8.12 -6.64
C LYS A 16 12.73 6.98 -7.35
N GLY A 17 11.91 6.22 -6.62
CA GLY A 17 11.07 5.19 -7.21
C GLY A 17 10.06 5.76 -8.21
N LEU A 18 9.42 6.87 -7.86
CA LEU A 18 8.48 7.58 -8.74
C LEU A 18 9.18 8.21 -9.94
N GLU A 19 10.36 8.79 -9.76
CA GLU A 19 11.18 9.32 -10.86
C GLU A 19 11.55 8.23 -11.86
N ALA A 20 11.98 7.06 -11.35
CA ALA A 20 12.28 5.91 -12.20
C ALA A 20 11.05 5.47 -13.01
N LEU A 21 9.85 5.44 -12.42
CA LEU A 21 8.62 5.12 -13.15
C LEU A 21 8.31 6.13 -14.26
N ARG A 22 8.43 7.44 -13.98
CA ARG A 22 8.23 8.49 -15.00
C ARG A 22 9.19 8.35 -16.17
N ASN A 23 10.43 7.95 -15.90
CA ASN A 23 11.41 7.71 -16.95
C ASN A 23 11.10 6.47 -17.81
N LEU A 24 10.19 5.59 -17.36
CA LEU A 24 9.73 4.42 -18.09
C LEU A 24 8.42 4.65 -18.86
N GLU A 25 7.90 5.88 -18.90
CA GLU A 25 6.64 6.21 -19.60
C GLU A 25 6.63 5.72 -21.05
N HIS A 26 7.75 5.87 -21.76
CA HIS A 26 7.94 5.42 -23.14
C HIS A 26 7.84 3.89 -23.34
N ARG A 27 7.78 3.12 -22.24
CA ARG A 27 7.60 1.66 -22.23
C ARG A 27 6.21 1.25 -21.75
N GLY A 28 5.40 2.20 -21.31
CA GLY A 28 4.00 1.98 -20.97
C GLY A 28 3.16 1.88 -22.23
N ALA A 29 2.09 1.09 -22.17
CA ALA A 29 1.00 1.20 -23.11
C ALA A 29 0.00 2.25 -22.58
N SER A 30 -0.37 3.18 -23.46
CA SER A 30 -1.39 4.19 -23.18
C SER A 30 -2.76 3.60 -23.47
N GLY A 31 -3.72 3.87 -22.58
CA GLY A 31 -5.10 3.45 -22.78
C GLY A 31 -5.79 4.25 -23.89
N ALA A 32 -7.07 3.92 -24.14
CA ALA A 32 -7.87 4.61 -25.15
C ALA A 32 -8.12 6.10 -24.83
N GLU A 33 -7.99 6.49 -23.55
CA GLU A 33 -8.11 7.88 -23.11
C GLU A 33 -6.78 8.44 -22.64
N VAL A 34 -6.59 9.75 -22.83
CA VAL A 34 -5.40 10.52 -22.46
C VAL A 34 -4.99 10.34 -20.99
N ASN A 35 -5.96 10.11 -20.10
CA ASN A 35 -5.73 9.98 -18.65
C ASN A 35 -5.69 8.52 -18.17
N SER A 36 -5.61 7.56 -19.10
CA SER A 36 -5.57 6.11 -18.79
C SER A 36 -4.27 5.48 -19.29
N GLY A 37 -3.75 4.55 -18.52
CA GLY A 37 -2.65 3.67 -18.91
C GLY A 37 -2.92 2.26 -18.40
N ASP A 38 -2.19 1.29 -18.94
CA ASP A 38 -2.41 -0.12 -18.61
C ASP A 38 -2.09 -0.45 -17.13
N GLY A 39 -1.19 0.32 -16.51
CA GLY A 39 -0.92 0.25 -15.08
C GLY A 39 0.52 0.63 -14.71
N ALA A 40 0.66 1.22 -13.52
CA ALA A 40 1.94 1.48 -12.88
C ALA A 40 1.79 1.35 -11.36
N GLY A 41 2.87 1.00 -10.67
CA GLY A 41 2.84 0.85 -9.21
C GLY A 41 4.24 0.78 -8.61
N ILE A 42 4.32 1.08 -7.32
CA ILE A 42 5.52 0.88 -6.50
C ILE A 42 5.17 -0.03 -5.31
N LEU A 43 6.12 -0.86 -4.91
CA LEU A 43 6.08 -1.59 -3.65
C LEU A 43 7.06 -0.92 -2.69
N THR A 44 6.60 -0.63 -1.47
CA THR A 44 7.41 -0.02 -0.41
C THR A 44 7.32 -0.85 0.87
N CYS A 45 8.22 -0.58 1.81
CA CYS A 45 8.02 -1.01 3.19
C CYS A 45 6.77 -0.33 3.79
N ILE A 46 6.23 -0.90 4.88
CA ILE A 46 5.15 -0.29 5.65
C ILE A 46 5.63 1.06 6.21
N PRO A 47 4.99 2.19 5.86
CA PRO A 47 5.37 3.50 6.34
C PRO A 47 4.74 3.77 7.72
N ASP A 48 5.34 3.22 8.78
CA ASP A 48 4.78 3.20 10.14
C ASP A 48 4.37 4.58 10.68
N GLU A 49 5.25 5.59 10.54
CA GLU A 49 4.97 6.96 10.97
C GLU A 49 3.76 7.57 10.23
N PHE A 50 3.65 7.28 8.93
CA PHE A 50 2.51 7.72 8.13
C PHE A 50 1.23 7.01 8.56
N PHE A 51 1.26 5.70 8.83
CA PHE A 51 0.07 4.98 9.27
C PHE A 51 -0.43 5.47 10.63
N ARG A 52 0.47 5.62 11.62
CA ARG A 52 0.11 6.12 12.95
C ARG A 52 -0.53 7.51 12.92
N SER A 53 -0.15 8.36 11.96
CA SER A 53 -0.74 9.70 11.82
C SER A 53 -2.09 9.73 11.08
N HIS A 54 -2.52 8.63 10.46
CA HIS A 54 -3.69 8.59 9.58
C HIS A 54 -4.75 7.53 9.95
N VAL A 55 -4.54 6.77 11.02
CA VAL A 55 -5.54 5.81 11.52
C VAL A 55 -6.07 6.24 12.89
N THR A 56 -7.31 5.85 13.19
CA THR A 56 -7.97 6.20 14.46
C THR A 56 -7.85 5.11 15.54
N PHE A 57 -7.13 4.02 15.23
CA PHE A 57 -6.94 2.86 16.10
C PHE A 57 -5.46 2.68 16.42
N ASP A 58 -5.17 2.02 17.55
CA ASP A 58 -3.79 1.82 18.00
C ASP A 58 -3.08 0.75 17.16
N LEU A 59 -1.89 1.09 16.67
CA LEU A 59 -1.02 0.14 15.98
C LEU A 59 -0.01 -0.46 16.97
N PRO A 60 0.17 -1.80 16.97
CA PRO A 60 1.26 -2.46 17.68
C PRO A 60 2.64 -1.91 17.31
N ALA A 61 3.69 -2.34 18.03
CA ALA A 61 5.06 -1.99 17.69
C ALA A 61 5.37 -2.27 16.20
N GLN A 62 6.22 -1.44 15.59
CA GLN A 62 6.63 -1.63 14.22
C GLN A 62 7.20 -3.05 14.02
N GLY A 63 6.74 -3.75 12.99
CA GLY A 63 7.09 -5.15 12.72
C GLY A 63 6.22 -6.18 13.46
N SER A 64 5.30 -5.74 14.33
CA SER A 64 4.32 -6.61 15.01
C SER A 64 2.90 -6.46 14.46
N TYR A 65 2.74 -5.77 13.32
CA TYR A 65 1.49 -5.70 12.59
C TYR A 65 1.75 -5.82 11.09
N ALA A 66 0.71 -6.20 10.35
CA ALA A 66 0.69 -6.23 8.90
C ALA A 66 -0.36 -5.25 8.38
N ALA A 67 -0.17 -4.81 7.14
CA ALA A 67 -1.15 -4.02 6.41
C ALA A 67 -1.32 -4.59 5.01
N GLY A 68 -2.53 -4.51 4.49
CA GLY A 68 -2.89 -4.94 3.15
C GLY A 68 -3.63 -3.85 2.40
N ILE A 69 -3.57 -3.93 1.07
CA ILE A 69 -4.40 -3.12 0.17
C ILE A 69 -5.37 -4.09 -0.49
N ALA A 70 -6.66 -3.80 -0.41
CA ALA A 70 -7.71 -4.61 -1.03
C ALA A 70 -8.57 -3.74 -1.95
N PHE A 71 -8.82 -4.22 -3.17
CA PHE A 71 -9.81 -3.65 -4.06
C PHE A 71 -11.09 -4.46 -3.92
N LEU A 72 -12.07 -3.88 -3.22
CA LEU A 72 -13.31 -4.55 -2.85
C LEU A 72 -14.51 -3.89 -3.56
N PRO A 73 -15.58 -4.65 -3.82
CA PRO A 73 -16.89 -4.07 -4.16
C PRO A 73 -17.31 -3.07 -3.07
N ARG A 74 -18.07 -2.04 -3.45
CA ARG A 74 -18.50 -0.97 -2.51
C ARG A 74 -19.53 -1.41 -1.46
N ASP A 75 -19.90 -2.69 -1.43
CA ASP A 75 -20.85 -3.21 -0.46
C ASP A 75 -20.17 -3.49 0.89
N PHE A 76 -20.95 -3.43 1.97
CA PHE A 76 -20.46 -3.69 3.32
C PHE A 76 -20.11 -5.17 3.56
N ALA A 77 -20.61 -6.09 2.73
CA ALA A 77 -20.38 -7.52 2.90
C ALA A 77 -18.93 -7.91 2.59
N ALA A 78 -18.25 -7.14 1.72
CA ALA A 78 -16.85 -7.39 1.39
C ALA A 78 -15.91 -7.31 2.60
N HIS A 79 -16.10 -6.31 3.49
CA HIS A 79 -15.29 -6.18 4.71
C HIS A 79 -15.56 -7.35 5.67
N SER A 80 -16.82 -7.67 5.93
CA SER A 80 -17.19 -8.77 6.82
C SER A 80 -16.66 -10.12 6.34
N ARG A 81 -16.56 -10.33 5.02
CA ARG A 81 -15.98 -11.56 4.47
C ARG A 81 -14.48 -11.64 4.73
N VAL A 82 -13.75 -10.53 4.60
CA VAL A 82 -12.32 -10.48 4.94
C VAL A 82 -12.11 -10.68 6.43
N GLU A 83 -12.92 -10.05 7.27
CA GLU A 83 -12.87 -10.22 8.73
C GLU A 83 -13.10 -11.67 9.14
N LYS A 84 -14.08 -12.35 8.53
CA LYS A 84 -14.33 -13.77 8.78
C LYS A 84 -13.13 -14.64 8.42
N ILE A 85 -12.51 -14.41 7.26
CA ILE A 85 -11.32 -15.16 6.85
C ILE A 85 -10.16 -14.88 7.81
N ALA A 86 -9.98 -13.62 8.22
CA ALA A 86 -8.95 -13.27 9.20
C ALA A 86 -9.16 -14.02 10.52
N GLU A 87 -10.39 -14.08 11.02
CA GLU A 87 -10.73 -14.85 12.23
C GLU A 87 -10.44 -16.36 12.05
N GLU A 88 -10.81 -16.94 10.91
CA GLU A 88 -10.53 -18.35 10.57
C GLU A 88 -9.02 -18.65 10.54
N GLU A 89 -8.19 -17.68 10.13
CA GLU A 89 -6.73 -17.76 10.11
C GLU A 89 -6.07 -17.34 11.44
N GLY A 90 -6.87 -17.05 12.49
CA GLY A 90 -6.36 -16.64 13.81
C GLY A 90 -5.76 -15.24 13.84
N LEU A 91 -6.13 -14.38 12.88
CA LEU A 91 -5.71 -13.00 12.76
C LEU A 91 -6.77 -12.06 13.36
N SER A 92 -6.32 -10.94 13.91
CA SER A 92 -7.20 -9.87 14.39
C SER A 92 -7.10 -8.65 13.48
N ILE A 93 -8.25 -8.18 12.97
CA ILE A 93 -8.34 -6.95 12.19
C ILE A 93 -8.36 -5.76 13.16
N LEU A 94 -7.32 -4.93 13.10
CA LEU A 94 -7.21 -3.72 13.93
C LEU A 94 -8.12 -2.58 13.44
N GLY A 95 -8.36 -2.53 12.14
CA GLY A 95 -9.27 -1.57 11.53
C GLY A 95 -9.07 -1.44 10.03
N TRP A 96 -10.00 -0.71 9.41
CA TRP A 96 -10.02 -0.39 7.99
C TRP A 96 -9.69 1.08 7.77
N ARG A 97 -8.98 1.37 6.69
CA ARG A 97 -8.73 2.73 6.20
C ARG A 97 -9.21 2.81 4.76
N THR A 98 -10.11 3.77 4.48
CA THR A 98 -10.68 4.04 3.14
C THR A 98 -10.22 5.39 2.61
#